data_AF-A0A944G189-F1
#
_entry.id   AF-A0A944G189-F1
#
_cell.length_a   1.000
_cell.length_b   1.000
_cell.length_c   1.000
_cell.angle_alpha   90.00
_cell.angle_beta   90.00
_cell.angle_gamma   90.00
#
_symmetry.space_group_name_H-M   'P 1'
#
loop_
_entity.id
_entity.type
_entity.pdbx_description
1 polymer ?
#
loop_
_entity_poly.entity_id
_entity_poly.type
_entity_poly.pdbx_seq_one_letter_code
_entity_poly.pdbx_strand_id
1 'polypeptide(L)'
;TITDDFIFCKVMQNEVLCKQMVEVLLNIKIDKLQYIEPQHSIAPEYASRSIRLDIYVKDSDRVYDIEIQTTNKRNLEKRARYYQSLMDIDQLEHNVDYNSLKDSYIIFICTFDPFKEDSLTYTITQTIKERPGVTYNDNTRKVFYNLKSSELKKEDSRLGNFLRYLKSNEPTDVFTNTISKEVLDVKHSVRWRKEYMTIGEKIDEEVAIELEKRLPEELEKRLPEELKKRLPVELEAAAIELLKSGVDTEIIAKATKLPIEKISELKNNL
;
A
#
# COMPACT_ATOMS: atom_id res chain seq x y z
N THR A 1 8.29 13.85 3.85
CA THR A 1 8.94 13.70 5.18
C THR A 1 9.68 12.37 5.20
N ILE A 2 10.32 11.92 6.29
CA ILE A 2 10.91 10.56 6.29
C ILE A 2 9.83 9.47 6.16
N THR A 3 8.59 9.75 6.61
CA THR A 3 7.42 8.86 6.49
C THR A 3 6.78 8.83 5.10
N ASP A 4 7.39 9.47 4.12
CA ASP A 4 6.99 9.34 2.72
C ASP A 4 7.59 8.04 2.16
N ASP A 5 6.76 7.18 1.58
CA ASP A 5 7.17 5.83 1.16
C ASP A 5 8.42 5.85 0.25
N PHE A 6 8.50 6.80 -0.69
CA PHE A 6 9.65 6.92 -1.58
C PHE A 6 10.90 7.36 -0.84
N ILE A 7 10.81 8.40 0.00
CA ILE A 7 11.95 8.89 0.77
C ILE A 7 12.44 7.81 1.74
N PHE A 8 11.52 7.13 2.43
CA PHE A 8 11.84 6.03 3.34
C PHE A 8 12.61 4.92 2.62
N CYS A 9 12.09 4.45 1.48
CA CYS A 9 12.73 3.44 0.66
C CYS A 9 14.14 3.83 0.22
N LYS A 10 14.34 5.09 -0.22
CA LYS A 10 15.66 5.57 -0.66
C LYS A 10 16.66 5.69 0.48
N VAL A 11 16.25 6.25 1.61
CA VAL A 11 17.12 6.39 2.80
C VAL A 11 17.58 5.03 3.30
N MET A 12 16.67 4.05 3.30
CA MET A 12 16.98 2.70 3.79
C MET A 12 17.76 1.83 2.79
N GLN A 13 18.14 2.37 1.62
CA GLN A 13 19.20 1.78 0.77
C GLN A 13 20.58 1.88 1.44
N ASN A 14 20.77 2.82 2.36
CA ASN A 14 21.99 2.91 3.16
C ASN A 14 22.01 1.75 4.18
N GLU A 15 22.84 0.73 3.92
CA GLU A 15 22.89 -0.50 4.71
C GLU A 15 23.13 -0.27 6.20
N VAL A 16 23.96 0.73 6.54
CA VAL A 16 24.29 1.06 7.93
C VAL A 16 23.07 1.61 8.65
N LEU A 17 22.31 2.50 7.99
CA LEU A 17 21.08 3.07 8.55
C LEU A 17 19.98 2.03 8.65
N CYS A 18 19.82 1.20 7.62
CA CYS A 18 18.84 0.12 7.60
C CYS A 18 19.11 -0.87 8.74
N LYS A 19 20.35 -1.35 8.88
CA LYS A 19 20.77 -2.21 10.00
C LYS A 19 20.43 -1.59 11.35
N GLN A 20 20.85 -0.33 11.57
CA GLN A 20 20.58 0.35 12.83
C GLN A 20 19.08 0.51 13.10
N MET A 21 18.27 0.73 12.07
CA MET A 21 16.81 0.77 12.20
C MET A 21 16.25 -0.56 12.69
N VAL A 22 16.63 -1.69 12.08
CA VAL A 22 16.14 -3.02 12.50
C VAL A 22 16.55 -3.31 13.95
N GLU A 23 17.81 -3.04 14.31
CA GLU A 23 18.31 -3.20 15.68
C GLU A 23 17.54 -2.34 16.68
N VAL A 24 17.20 -1.09 16.33
CA VAL A 24 16.44 -0.17 17.19
C VAL A 24 14.99 -0.61 17.35
N LEU A 25 14.34 -1.02 16.27
CA LEU A 25 12.95 -1.47 16.31
C LEU A 25 12.84 -2.70 17.21
N LEU A 26 13.58 -3.76 16.90
CA LEU A 26 13.42 -5.05 17.56
C LEU A 26 14.23 -5.20 18.85
N ASN A 27 15.08 -4.22 19.19
CA ASN A 27 16.03 -4.29 20.30
C ASN A 27 16.91 -5.57 20.22
N ILE A 28 17.44 -5.84 19.02
CA ILE A 28 18.32 -6.98 18.74
C ILE A 28 19.69 -6.50 18.27
N LYS A 29 20.64 -7.43 18.18
CA LYS A 29 21.93 -7.24 17.53
C LYS A 29 21.95 -8.02 16.24
N ILE A 30 22.41 -7.36 15.18
CA ILE A 30 22.60 -7.95 13.87
C ILE A 30 24.08 -7.87 13.57
N ASP A 31 24.71 -8.97 13.18
CA ASP A 31 26.12 -8.94 12.79
C ASP A 31 26.26 -8.22 11.44
N LYS A 32 25.58 -8.76 10.43
CA LYS A 32 25.57 -8.22 9.06
C LYS A 32 24.23 -8.50 8.38
N LEU A 33 23.76 -7.53 7.61
CA LEU A 33 22.66 -7.74 6.66
C LEU A 33 23.20 -8.47 5.42
N GLN A 34 22.59 -9.59 5.09
CA GLN A 34 22.93 -10.38 3.90
C GLN A 34 22.20 -9.84 2.66
N TYR A 35 21.06 -9.18 2.87
CA TYR A 35 20.21 -8.69 1.80
C TYR A 35 19.42 -7.46 2.25
N ILE A 36 19.31 -6.47 1.37
CA ILE A 36 18.46 -5.30 1.53
C ILE A 36 17.86 -4.99 0.17
N GLU A 37 16.54 -5.04 0.06
CA GLU A 37 15.82 -4.60 -1.12
C GLU A 37 14.65 -3.70 -0.71
N PRO A 38 14.77 -2.39 -0.98
CA PRO A 38 13.63 -1.51 -0.93
C PRO A 38 12.71 -1.82 -2.11
N GLN A 39 11.40 -1.83 -1.87
CA GLN A 39 10.38 -2.07 -2.90
C GLN A 39 10.45 -3.47 -3.52
N HIS A 40 10.77 -4.50 -2.72
CA HIS A 40 10.81 -5.90 -3.17
C HIS A 40 9.44 -6.37 -3.62
N SER A 41 9.34 -6.81 -4.88
CA SER A 41 8.08 -7.27 -5.47
C SER A 41 8.05 -8.79 -5.51
N ILE A 42 7.05 -9.39 -4.86
CA ILE A 42 6.82 -10.83 -4.89
C ILE A 42 5.60 -11.08 -5.77
N ALA A 43 5.82 -11.80 -6.87
CA ALA A 43 4.79 -12.20 -7.82
C ALA A 43 4.76 -13.73 -7.93
N PRO A 44 3.83 -14.42 -7.24
CA PRO A 44 3.63 -15.85 -7.40
C PRO A 44 3.25 -16.18 -8.86
N GLU A 45 3.72 -17.31 -9.38
CA GLU A 45 3.52 -17.70 -10.79
C GLU A 45 2.05 -17.87 -11.22
N TYR A 46 1.14 -18.13 -10.28
CA TYR A 46 -0.30 -18.23 -10.51
C TYR A 46 -1.00 -16.94 -10.09
N ALA A 47 -2.02 -16.50 -10.84
CA ALA A 47 -2.85 -15.26 -10.76
C ALA A 47 -3.21 -14.73 -9.35
N SER A 48 -2.18 -14.51 -8.53
CA SER A 48 -2.24 -14.14 -7.13
C SER A 48 -1.92 -12.66 -7.04
N ARG A 49 -2.39 -12.02 -5.96
CA ARG A 49 -2.16 -10.61 -5.74
C ARG A 49 -0.67 -10.36 -5.47
N SER A 50 0.04 -9.80 -6.44
CA SER A 50 1.41 -9.33 -6.23
C SER A 50 1.45 -8.28 -5.10
N ILE A 51 2.51 -8.29 -4.32
CA ILE A 51 2.76 -7.28 -3.30
C ILE A 51 4.11 -6.62 -3.55
N ARG A 52 4.25 -5.41 -3.01
CA ARG A 52 5.51 -4.71 -2.89
C ARG A 52 5.75 -4.51 -1.40
N LEU A 53 6.82 -5.08 -0.89
CA LEU A 53 7.32 -4.86 0.46
C LEU A 53 8.17 -3.60 0.44
N ASP A 54 7.89 -2.65 1.34
CA ASP A 54 8.59 -1.37 1.35
C ASP A 54 10.08 -1.57 1.64
N ILE A 55 10.43 -2.29 2.70
CA ILE A 55 11.80 -2.62 3.07
C ILE A 55 11.90 -4.11 3.42
N TYR A 56 12.42 -4.91 2.49
CA TYR A 56 12.67 -6.33 2.71
C TYR A 56 14.14 -6.59 2.99
N VAL A 57 14.43 -7.18 4.14
CA VAL A 57 15.79 -7.31 4.68
C VAL A 57 16.02 -8.72 5.20
N LYS A 58 17.22 -9.27 5.00
CA LYS A 58 17.61 -10.59 5.53
C LYS A 58 18.93 -10.49 6.29
N ASP A 59 18.99 -11.11 7.47
CA ASP A 59 20.25 -11.45 8.16
C ASP A 59 20.53 -12.97 8.03
N SER A 60 21.46 -13.51 8.83
CA SER A 60 21.78 -14.95 8.83
C SER A 60 20.58 -15.84 9.16
N ASP A 61 19.75 -15.44 10.12
CA ASP A 61 18.77 -16.31 10.78
C ASP A 61 17.34 -15.79 10.63
N ARG A 62 17.17 -14.57 10.09
CA ARG A 62 15.92 -13.81 10.12
C ARG A 62 15.66 -13.08 8.82
N VAL A 63 14.37 -12.89 8.55
CA VAL A 63 13.86 -12.02 7.49
C VAL A 63 12.90 -10.99 8.07
N TYR A 64 12.92 -9.79 7.49
CA TYR A 64 12.16 -8.65 7.96
C TYR A 64 11.45 -7.98 6.80
N ASP A 65 10.20 -7.64 7.03
CA ASP A 65 9.46 -6.66 6.25
C ASP A 65 9.12 -5.48 7.15
N ILE A 66 9.40 -4.25 6.67
CA ILE A 66 9.20 -3.02 7.44
C ILE A 66 8.45 -2.00 6.61
N GLU A 67 7.27 -1.62 7.10
CA GLU A 67 6.30 -0.81 6.38
C GLU A 67 5.88 0.41 7.22
N ILE A 68 5.84 1.60 6.62
CA ILE A 68 5.24 2.78 7.24
C ILE A 68 3.78 2.88 6.79
N GLN A 69 2.85 2.95 7.73
CA GLN A 69 1.44 3.11 7.42
C GLN A 69 0.91 4.46 7.91
N THR A 70 0.61 5.34 6.95
CA THR A 70 0.06 6.69 7.23
C THR A 70 -1.46 6.72 7.31
N THR A 71 -2.14 5.72 6.75
CA THR A 71 -3.61 5.68 6.62
C THR A 71 -4.18 4.34 7.10
N ASN A 72 -5.24 4.36 7.92
CA ASN A 72 -5.86 3.13 8.40
C ASN A 72 -6.88 2.56 7.39
N LYS A 73 -6.47 1.50 6.67
CA LYS A 73 -7.33 0.74 5.72
C LYS A 73 -8.12 -0.41 6.39
N ARG A 74 -8.01 -0.58 7.72
CA ARG A 74 -8.67 -1.63 8.53
C ARG A 74 -8.44 -3.05 8.02
N ASN A 75 -7.25 -3.32 7.50
CA ASN A 75 -6.87 -4.60 6.92
C ASN A 75 -5.46 -5.06 7.31
N LEU A 76 -4.83 -4.42 8.30
CA LEU A 76 -3.43 -4.63 8.65
C LEU A 76 -3.16 -6.06 9.10
N GLU A 77 -4.08 -6.68 9.84
CA GLU A 77 -3.96 -8.04 10.35
C GLU A 77 -3.95 -9.06 9.19
N LYS A 78 -4.88 -8.88 8.25
CA LYS A 78 -5.00 -9.72 7.05
C LYS A 78 -3.82 -9.49 6.10
N ARG A 79 -3.35 -8.24 5.98
CA ARG A 79 -2.20 -7.86 5.15
C ARG A 79 -0.91 -8.44 5.71
N ALA A 80 -0.67 -8.32 7.01
CA ALA A 80 0.47 -8.91 7.70
C ALA A 80 0.53 -10.42 7.48
N ARG A 81 -0.61 -11.12 7.60
CA ARG A 81 -0.68 -12.56 7.31
C ARG A 81 -0.32 -12.87 5.86
N TYR A 82 -0.83 -12.08 4.91
CA TYR A 82 -0.56 -12.29 3.49
C TYR A 82 0.91 -12.07 3.13
N TYR A 83 1.52 -11.00 3.67
CA TYR A 83 2.93 -10.67 3.47
C TYR A 83 3.83 -11.75 4.05
N GLN A 84 3.53 -12.25 5.24
CA GLN A 84 4.25 -13.36 5.86
C GLN A 84 4.26 -14.60 4.95
N SER A 85 3.10 -15.01 4.43
CA SER A 85 3.03 -16.17 3.52
C SER A 85 3.86 -15.97 2.26
N LEU A 86 3.93 -14.76 1.71
CA LEU A 86 4.74 -14.47 0.53
C LEU A 86 6.24 -14.44 0.86
N MET A 87 6.62 -13.97 2.04
CA MET A 87 8.01 -14.07 2.52
C MET A 87 8.45 -15.52 2.76
N ASP A 88 7.54 -16.39 3.22
CA ASP A 88 7.84 -17.82 3.38
C ASP A 88 8.03 -18.50 2.01
N ILE A 89 7.24 -18.10 0.99
CA ILE A 89 7.41 -18.56 -0.39
C ILE A 89 8.74 -18.08 -0.98
N ASP A 90 9.13 -16.83 -0.76
CA ASP A 90 10.41 -16.28 -1.24
C ASP A 90 11.63 -16.97 -0.60
N GLN A 91 11.48 -17.52 0.60
CA GLN A 91 12.54 -18.27 1.28
C GLN A 91 12.65 -19.74 0.83
N LEU A 92 11.55 -20.35 0.42
CA LEU A 92 11.47 -21.77 0.13
C LEU A 92 11.52 -22.04 -1.37
N GLU A 93 12.72 -22.20 -1.90
CA GLU A 93 12.92 -22.78 -3.22
C GLU A 93 12.59 -24.29 -3.24
N HIS A 94 12.48 -24.86 -4.45
CA HIS A 94 12.22 -26.29 -4.62
C HIS A 94 13.23 -27.17 -3.87
N ASN A 95 12.73 -28.10 -3.07
CA ASN A 95 13.50 -29.07 -2.26
C ASN A 95 14.21 -28.51 -1.00
N VAL A 96 13.85 -27.31 -0.53
CA VAL A 96 14.31 -26.81 0.77
C VAL A 96 13.45 -27.38 1.90
N ASP A 97 14.09 -27.85 2.98
CA ASP A 97 13.41 -28.36 4.18
C ASP A 97 12.76 -27.21 4.96
N TYR A 98 11.53 -27.39 5.46
CA TYR A 98 10.81 -26.37 6.23
C TYR A 98 11.55 -25.90 7.49
N ASN A 99 12.40 -26.73 8.10
CA ASN A 99 13.24 -26.32 9.23
C ASN A 99 14.31 -25.28 8.84
N SER A 100 14.50 -25.02 7.55
CA SER A 100 15.40 -23.99 7.02
C SER A 100 14.73 -22.61 6.97
N LEU A 101 13.43 -22.51 7.26
CA LEU A 101 12.74 -21.22 7.35
C LEU A 101 13.38 -20.37 8.45
N LYS A 102 13.73 -19.14 8.09
CA LYS A 102 14.26 -18.14 9.02
C LYS A 102 13.14 -17.57 9.88
N ASP A 103 13.48 -17.03 11.04
CA ASP A 103 12.52 -16.26 11.84
C ASP A 103 12.01 -15.08 11.01
N SER A 104 10.69 -14.89 10.95
CA SER A 104 10.10 -13.91 10.06
C SER A 104 9.33 -12.83 10.81
N TYR A 105 9.68 -11.57 10.53
CA TYR A 105 9.14 -10.38 11.17
C TYR A 105 8.39 -9.53 10.16
N ILE A 106 7.13 -9.23 10.46
CA ILE A 106 6.39 -8.16 9.79
C ILE A 106 6.29 -6.97 10.74
N ILE A 107 6.83 -5.82 10.36
CA ILE A 107 6.89 -4.64 11.21
C ILE A 107 6.11 -3.51 10.53
N PHE A 108 5.04 -3.05 11.18
CA PHE A 108 4.31 -1.85 10.76
C PHE A 108 4.61 -0.69 11.71
N ILE A 109 4.99 0.46 11.15
CA ILE A 109 5.09 1.73 11.88
C ILE A 109 3.89 2.60 11.48
N CYS A 110 2.92 2.72 12.37
CA CYS A 110 1.64 3.37 12.10
C CYS A 110 1.63 4.81 12.65
N THR A 111 1.25 5.79 11.84
CA THR A 111 1.02 7.18 12.29
C THR A 111 -0.28 7.35 13.09
N PHE A 112 -1.06 6.27 13.23
CA PHE A 112 -2.30 6.15 13.98
C PHE A 112 -2.23 4.94 14.91
N ASP A 113 -3.18 4.84 15.84
CA ASP A 113 -3.33 3.64 16.66
C ASP A 113 -4.08 2.55 15.88
N PRO A 114 -3.40 1.44 15.51
CA PRO A 114 -4.03 0.39 14.70
C PRO A 114 -5.07 -0.42 15.47
N PHE A 115 -4.95 -0.53 16.80
CA PHE A 115 -5.80 -1.40 17.63
C PHE A 115 -6.66 -0.66 18.65
N LYS A 116 -6.42 0.64 18.85
CA LYS A 116 -7.15 1.54 19.76
C LYS A 116 -6.96 1.22 21.24
N GLU A 117 -5.80 0.66 21.59
CA GLU A 117 -5.44 0.27 22.96
C GLU A 117 -4.38 1.21 23.57
N ASP A 118 -3.97 2.26 22.85
CA ASP A 118 -2.99 3.30 23.28
C ASP A 118 -1.59 2.79 23.68
N SER A 119 -1.25 1.54 23.37
CA SER A 119 0.10 1.00 23.58
C SER A 119 1.07 1.48 22.50
N LEU A 120 2.32 1.74 22.86
CA LEU A 120 3.36 2.13 21.90
C LEU A 120 3.73 0.99 20.95
N THR A 121 3.79 -0.23 21.48
CA THR A 121 4.20 -1.43 20.75
C THR A 121 3.19 -2.54 20.94
N TYR A 122 2.82 -3.18 19.84
CA TYR A 122 2.02 -4.40 19.83
C TYR A 122 2.83 -5.53 19.20
N THR A 123 3.23 -6.52 20.00
CA THR A 123 3.93 -7.71 19.52
C THR A 123 2.99 -8.90 19.54
N ILE A 124 2.73 -9.46 18.36
CA ILE A 124 1.80 -10.56 18.16
C ILE A 124 2.62 -11.82 17.93
N THR A 125 2.37 -12.82 18.78
CA THR A 125 2.93 -14.17 18.73
C THR A 125 1.79 -15.18 18.88
N GLN A 126 2.02 -16.43 18.48
CA GLN A 126 1.03 -17.49 18.63
C GLN A 126 1.20 -18.24 19.96
N THR A 127 0.09 -18.68 20.54
CA THR A 127 0.05 -19.47 21.78
C THR A 127 -0.89 -20.66 21.63
N ILE A 128 -0.67 -21.69 22.44
CA ILE A 128 -1.53 -22.87 22.45
C ILE A 128 -2.74 -22.60 23.34
N LYS A 129 -3.93 -22.58 22.75
CA LYS A 129 -5.19 -22.26 23.45
C LYS A 129 -5.46 -23.17 24.65
N GLU A 130 -5.20 -24.46 24.51
CA GLU A 130 -5.43 -25.49 25.53
C GLU A 130 -4.36 -25.47 26.64
N ARG A 131 -3.26 -24.74 26.45
CA ARG A 131 -2.13 -24.62 27.38
C ARG A 131 -1.73 -23.15 27.54
N PRO A 132 -2.48 -22.36 28.33
CA PRO A 132 -2.14 -20.97 28.60
C PRO A 132 -0.70 -20.82 29.09
N GLY A 133 0.02 -19.85 28.52
CA GLY A 133 1.44 -19.61 28.82
C GLY A 133 2.42 -20.41 27.96
N VAL A 134 1.95 -21.34 27.11
CA VAL A 134 2.80 -22.06 26.16
C VAL A 134 2.76 -21.35 24.80
N THR A 135 3.92 -20.87 24.36
CA THR A 135 4.11 -20.26 23.04
C THR A 135 4.16 -21.32 21.95
N TYR A 136 3.50 -21.05 20.82
CA TYR A 136 3.66 -21.82 19.60
C TYR A 136 4.82 -21.22 18.81
N ASN A 137 5.97 -21.91 18.82
CA ASN A 137 7.22 -21.41 18.26
C ASN A 137 7.33 -21.72 16.76
N ASP A 138 6.47 -21.11 15.95
CA ASP A 138 6.62 -21.08 14.49
C ASP A 138 7.61 -20.01 14.01
N ASN A 139 8.26 -19.32 14.95
CA ASN A 139 9.22 -18.25 14.72
C ASN A 139 8.69 -17.06 13.91
N THR A 140 7.37 -16.92 13.79
CA THR A 140 6.73 -15.77 13.17
C THR A 140 6.42 -14.69 14.20
N ARG A 141 6.68 -13.43 13.86
CA ARG A 141 6.38 -12.28 14.72
C ARG A 141 5.80 -11.15 13.90
N LYS A 142 4.75 -10.51 14.42
CA LYS A 142 4.20 -9.27 13.84
C LYS A 142 4.31 -8.18 14.89
N VAL A 143 4.92 -7.06 14.53
CA VAL A 143 5.16 -5.94 15.44
C VAL A 143 4.52 -4.69 14.86
N PHE A 144 3.71 -3.99 15.65
CA PHE A 144 3.10 -2.72 15.26
C PHE A 144 3.55 -1.64 16.22
N TYR A 145 4.14 -0.57 15.70
CA TYR A 145 4.45 0.64 16.44
C TYR A 145 3.36 1.69 16.22
N ASN A 146 2.86 2.26 17.30
CA ASN A 146 1.81 3.27 17.30
C ASN A 146 2.42 4.64 17.63
N LEU A 147 2.65 5.47 16.61
CA LEU A 147 3.20 6.82 16.80
C LEU A 147 2.22 7.78 17.50
N LYS A 148 0.94 7.40 17.62
CA LYS A 148 -0.07 8.19 18.33
C LYS A 148 -0.11 7.90 19.83
N SER A 149 0.49 6.78 20.29
CA SER A 149 0.45 6.36 21.69
C SER A 149 0.90 7.48 22.63
N SER A 150 0.19 7.58 23.77
CA SER A 150 0.56 8.48 24.86
C SER A 150 1.91 8.12 25.51
N GLU A 151 2.32 6.85 25.43
CA GLU A 151 3.57 6.32 25.99
C GLU A 151 4.80 6.83 25.24
N LEU A 152 4.67 7.21 23.96
CA LEU A 152 5.79 7.68 23.14
C LEU A 152 6.52 8.88 23.75
N LYS A 153 5.84 9.72 24.54
CA LYS A 153 6.47 10.87 25.21
C LYS A 153 7.38 10.47 26.38
N LYS A 154 7.13 9.31 26.98
CA LYS A 154 7.85 8.80 28.16
C LYS A 154 8.95 7.80 27.80
N GLU A 155 8.93 7.28 26.58
CA GLU A 155 9.92 6.33 26.08
C GLU A 155 11.28 7.00 25.84
N ASP A 156 12.17 6.98 26.84
CA ASP A 156 13.50 7.59 26.78
C ASP A 156 14.58 6.60 26.31
N SER A 157 14.31 5.94 25.17
CA SER A 157 15.24 5.00 24.54
C SER A 157 15.55 5.42 23.10
N ARG A 158 16.53 4.74 22.48
CA ARG A 158 16.79 4.87 21.03
C ARG A 158 15.55 4.61 20.18
N LEU A 159 14.69 3.67 20.60
CA LEU A 159 13.42 3.38 19.95
C LEU A 159 12.50 4.60 20.05
N GLY A 160 12.31 5.15 21.26
CA GLY A 160 11.50 6.34 21.47
C GLY A 160 11.97 7.54 20.66
N ASN A 161 13.29 7.78 20.60
CA ASN A 161 13.89 8.84 19.77
C ASN A 161 13.58 8.64 18.29
N PHE A 162 13.77 7.42 17.77
CA PHE A 162 13.49 7.10 16.38
C PHE A 162 12.01 7.28 16.03
N LEU A 163 11.10 6.72 16.85
CA LEU A 163 9.66 6.83 16.62
C LEU A 163 9.16 8.28 16.74
N ARG A 164 9.70 9.08 17.68
CA ARG A 164 9.42 10.52 17.76
C ARG A 164 9.91 11.26 16.52
N TYR A 165 11.11 10.96 16.03
CA TYR A 165 11.63 11.55 14.80
C TYR A 165 10.73 11.25 13.59
N LEU A 166 10.21 10.04 13.44
CA LEU A 166 9.25 9.72 12.37
C LEU A 166 7.98 10.57 12.46
N LYS A 167 7.55 10.94 13.67
CA LYS A 167 6.37 11.76 13.91
C LYS A 167 6.60 13.26 13.70
N SER A 168 7.70 13.81 14.24
CA SER A 168 7.97 15.25 14.24
C SER A 168 8.89 15.73 13.13
N ASN A 169 9.68 14.84 12.53
CA ASN A 169 10.86 15.13 11.70
C ASN A 169 11.97 15.89 12.43
N GLU A 170 11.96 15.91 13.77
CA GLU A 170 12.99 16.56 14.59
C GLU A 170 13.93 15.50 15.18
N PRO A 171 15.22 15.47 14.75
CA PRO A 171 16.17 14.50 15.26
C PRO A 171 16.64 14.87 16.66
N THR A 172 16.76 13.88 17.55
CA THR A 172 17.11 14.08 18.97
C THR A 172 18.37 13.35 19.39
N ASP A 173 18.91 12.46 18.56
CA ASP A 173 20.11 11.67 18.85
C ASP A 173 20.98 11.46 17.60
N VAL A 174 22.13 10.80 17.78
CA VAL A 174 23.09 10.58 16.69
C VAL A 174 22.45 9.81 15.52
N PHE A 175 21.63 8.80 15.82
CA PHE A 175 21.00 7.95 14.82
C PHE A 175 19.99 8.75 13.97
N THR A 176 19.04 9.43 14.62
CA THR A 176 18.03 10.26 13.96
C THR A 176 18.64 11.44 13.20
N ASN A 177 19.73 12.03 13.71
CA ASN A 177 20.47 13.07 12.99
C ASN A 177 21.11 12.53 11.70
N THR A 178 21.65 11.30 11.74
CA THR A 178 22.26 10.68 10.56
C THR A 178 21.20 10.38 9.51
N ILE A 179 20.04 9.86 9.92
CA ILE A 179 18.88 9.67 9.02
C ILE A 179 18.44 11.01 8.42
N SER A 180 18.34 12.06 9.23
CA SER A 180 17.93 13.38 8.77
C SER A 180 18.86 13.95 7.69
N LYS A 181 20.17 13.75 7.82
CA LYS A 181 21.14 14.11 6.78
C LYS A 181 20.92 13.33 5.49
N GLU A 182 20.77 12.01 5.59
CA GLU A 182 20.47 11.16 4.43
C GLU A 182 19.16 11.58 3.73
N VAL A 183 18.12 11.95 4.48
CA VAL A 183 16.87 12.49 3.91
C VAL A 183 17.11 13.76 3.12
N LEU A 184 17.96 14.67 3.61
CA LEU A 184 18.31 15.90 2.89
C LEU A 184 19.08 15.59 1.62
N ASP A 185 20.08 14.72 1.70
CA ASP A 185 20.85 14.28 0.54
C ASP A 185 19.94 13.63 -0.52
N VAL A 186 18.96 12.83 -0.07
CA VAL A 186 17.97 12.22 -0.95
C VAL A 186 17.12 13.25 -1.68
N LYS A 187 16.65 14.28 -0.96
CA LYS A 187 15.85 15.36 -1.54
C LYS A 187 16.65 16.26 -2.47
N HIS A 188 17.94 16.47 -2.20
CA HIS A 188 18.79 17.34 -3.01
C HIS A 188 19.35 16.63 -4.26
N SER A 189 19.39 15.30 -4.27
CA SER A 189 19.76 14.51 -5.45
C SER A 189 18.90 14.85 -6.67
N VAL A 190 19.54 15.39 -7.72
CA VAL A 190 18.87 15.75 -8.98
C VAL A 190 18.28 14.52 -9.66
N ARG A 191 18.98 13.37 -9.57
CA ARG A 191 18.53 12.08 -10.10
C ARG A 191 17.23 11.65 -9.44
N TRP A 192 17.19 11.65 -8.11
CA TRP A 192 16.02 11.17 -7.37
C TRP A 192 14.86 12.17 -7.39
N ARG A 193 15.13 13.48 -7.51
CA ARG A 193 14.08 14.46 -7.81
C ARG A 193 13.38 14.20 -9.14
N LYS A 194 14.14 13.84 -10.18
CA LYS A 194 13.54 13.43 -11.46
C LYS A 194 12.72 12.15 -11.32
N GLU A 195 13.26 11.12 -10.66
CA GLU A 195 12.51 9.87 -10.38
C GLU A 195 11.22 10.15 -9.60
N TYR A 196 11.25 11.01 -8.58
CA TYR A 196 10.08 11.38 -7.77
C TYR A 196 9.02 12.13 -8.58
N MET A 197 9.41 13.10 -9.42
CA MET A 197 8.47 13.81 -10.31
C MET A 197 7.81 12.86 -11.31
N THR A 198 8.58 11.97 -11.93
CA THR A 198 8.04 10.97 -12.86
C THR A 198 7.09 9.99 -12.18
N ILE A 199 7.33 9.62 -10.91
CA ILE A 199 6.39 8.81 -10.14
C ILE A 199 5.10 9.60 -9.86
N GLY A 200 5.21 10.88 -9.48
CA GLY A 200 4.06 11.75 -9.27
C GLY A 200 3.19 11.88 -10.52
N GLU A 201 3.81 12.14 -11.68
CA GLU A 201 3.13 12.22 -12.98
C GLU A 201 2.38 10.92 -13.31
N LYS A 202 2.99 9.76 -13.06
CA LYS A 202 2.35 8.46 -13.28
C LYS A 202 1.18 8.18 -12.33
N ILE A 203 1.30 8.56 -11.06
CA ILE A 203 0.21 8.41 -10.09
C ILE A 203 -0.95 9.33 -10.46
N ASP A 204 -0.67 10.55 -10.89
CA ASP A 204 -1.70 11.49 -11.33
C ASP A 204 -2.42 10.98 -12.59
N GLU A 205 -1.69 10.40 -13.54
CA GLU A 205 -2.27 9.72 -14.72
C GLU A 205 -3.13 8.51 -14.32
N GLU A 206 -2.65 7.63 -13.43
CA GLU A 206 -3.41 6.46 -12.96
C GLU A 206 -4.68 6.87 -12.20
N VAL A 207 -4.59 7.88 -11.33
CA VAL A 207 -5.73 8.43 -10.60
C VAL A 207 -6.74 9.09 -11.55
N ALA A 208 -6.26 9.82 -12.57
CA ALA A 208 -7.13 10.39 -13.59
C ALA A 208 -7.89 9.30 -14.37
N ILE A 209 -7.21 8.22 -14.77
CA ILE A 209 -7.81 7.07 -15.45
C ILE A 209 -8.84 6.37 -14.54
N GLU A 210 -8.52 6.15 -13.26
CA GLU A 210 -9.44 5.54 -12.29
C GLU A 210 -10.68 6.43 -12.05
N LEU A 211 -10.50 7.75 -11.96
CA LEU A 211 -11.60 8.71 -11.85
C LEU A 211 -12.47 8.73 -13.11
N GLU A 212 -11.87 8.70 -14.30
CA GLU A 212 -12.60 8.66 -15.57
C GLU A 212 -13.41 7.37 -15.72
N LYS A 213 -12.94 6.24 -15.17
CA LYS A 213 -13.69 4.98 -15.10
C LYS A 213 -14.83 5.01 -14.08
N ARG A 214 -14.66 5.70 -12.95
CA ARG A 214 -15.65 5.77 -11.86
C ARG A 214 -16.75 6.80 -12.10
N LEU A 215 -16.45 7.89 -12.82
CA LEU A 215 -17.41 8.97 -13.08
C LEU A 215 -18.71 8.47 -13.75
N PRO A 216 -18.67 7.62 -14.79
CA PRO A 216 -19.87 7.08 -15.43
C PRO A 216 -20.70 6.22 -14.47
N GLU A 217 -20.07 5.33 -13.69
CA GLU A 217 -20.76 4.45 -12.75
C GLU A 217 -21.43 5.22 -11.60
N GLU A 218 -20.78 6.29 -11.11
CA GLU A 218 -21.32 7.10 -10.02
C GLU A 218 -22.45 8.04 -10.50
N LEU A 219 -22.35 8.56 -11.73
CA LEU A 219 -23.42 9.33 -12.38
C LEU A 219 -24.66 8.46 -12.63
N GLU A 220 -24.48 7.22 -13.06
CA GLU A 220 -25.58 6.28 -13.31
C GLU A 220 -26.30 5.86 -12.01
N LYS A 221 -25.55 5.70 -10.91
CA LYS A 221 -26.13 5.42 -9.58
C LYS A 221 -26.84 6.62 -8.96
N ARG A 222 -26.41 7.84 -9.26
CA ARG A 222 -27.00 9.09 -8.73
C ARG A 222 -28.15 9.63 -9.59
N LEU A 223 -28.35 9.10 -10.80
CA LEU A 223 -29.46 9.50 -11.65
C LEU A 223 -30.80 9.11 -10.97
N PRO A 224 -31.69 10.07 -10.68
CA PRO A 224 -33.00 9.77 -10.12
C PRO A 224 -33.77 8.78 -10.99
N GLU A 225 -34.47 7.82 -10.40
CA GLU A 225 -35.22 6.77 -11.12
C GLU A 225 -36.27 7.34 -12.09
N GLU A 226 -36.82 8.53 -11.80
CA GLU A 226 -37.72 9.26 -12.70
C GLU A 226 -37.02 9.75 -13.98
N LEU A 227 -35.75 10.18 -13.88
CA LEU A 227 -34.96 10.59 -15.04
C LEU A 227 -34.52 9.38 -15.86
N LYS A 228 -34.17 8.25 -15.22
CA LYS A 228 -33.85 6.99 -15.93
C LYS A 228 -34.99 6.47 -16.80
N LYS A 229 -36.25 6.68 -16.37
CA LYS A 229 -37.43 6.29 -17.15
C LYS A 229 -37.77 7.27 -18.28
N ARG A 230 -37.43 8.55 -18.13
CA ARG A 230 -37.71 9.60 -19.13
C ARG A 230 -36.63 9.68 -20.22
N LEU A 231 -35.36 9.47 -19.87
CA LEU A 231 -34.22 9.56 -20.78
C LEU A 231 -34.39 8.74 -22.07
N PRO A 232 -34.81 7.46 -22.02
CA PRO A 232 -34.98 6.65 -23.23
C PRO A 232 -36.07 7.20 -24.14
N VAL A 233 -37.17 7.69 -23.57
CA VAL A 233 -38.30 8.24 -24.32
C VAL A 233 -37.92 9.55 -25.02
N GLU A 234 -37.15 10.41 -24.34
CA GLU A 234 -36.66 11.67 -24.91
C GLU A 234 -35.60 11.44 -26.01
N LEU A 235 -34.72 10.46 -25.83
CA LEU A 235 -33.72 10.08 -26.84
C LEU A 235 -34.37 9.45 -28.09
N GLU A 236 -35.42 8.63 -27.92
CA GLU A 236 -36.21 8.10 -29.04
C GLU A 236 -36.97 9.22 -29.77
N ALA A 237 -37.56 10.17 -29.05
CA ALA A 237 -38.23 11.33 -29.65
C ALA A 237 -37.26 12.21 -30.46
N ALA A 238 -36.07 12.49 -29.92
CA ALA A 238 -35.03 13.23 -30.62
C ALA A 238 -34.50 12.45 -31.85
N ALA A 239 -34.33 11.13 -31.75
CA ALA A 239 -33.95 10.29 -32.88
C ALA A 239 -35.00 10.33 -34.00
N ILE A 240 -36.29 10.30 -33.65
CA ILE A 240 -37.41 10.43 -34.61
C ILE A 240 -37.38 11.78 -35.33
N GLU A 241 -37.14 12.89 -34.62
CA GLU A 241 -37.08 14.22 -35.21
C GLU A 241 -35.89 14.38 -36.18
N LEU A 242 -34.73 13.80 -35.84
CA LEU A 242 -33.55 13.75 -36.69
C LEU A 242 -33.77 12.87 -37.93
N LEU A 243 -34.47 11.74 -37.79
CA LEU A 243 -34.86 10.88 -38.91
C LEU A 243 -35.79 11.60 -39.89
N LYS A 244 -36.79 12.33 -39.38
CA LYS A 244 -37.70 13.16 -40.19
C LYS A 244 -36.97 14.29 -40.91
N SER A 245 -35.87 14.77 -40.32
CA SER A 245 -35.00 15.80 -40.91
C SER A 245 -33.99 15.23 -41.93
N GLY A 246 -34.03 13.93 -42.21
CA GLY A 246 -33.20 13.26 -43.22
C GLY A 246 -31.76 12.99 -42.79
N VAL A 247 -31.47 13.03 -41.48
CA VAL A 247 -30.13 12.72 -40.95
C VAL A 247 -29.87 11.21 -41.03
N ASP A 248 -28.64 10.85 -41.37
CA ASP A 248 -28.24 9.45 -41.54
C ASP A 248 -28.33 8.63 -40.24
N THR A 249 -28.77 7.39 -40.36
CA THR A 249 -29.02 6.48 -39.23
C THR A 249 -27.76 6.18 -38.41
N GLU A 250 -26.57 6.13 -39.01
CA GLU A 250 -25.31 5.92 -38.29
C GLU A 250 -24.92 7.16 -37.47
N ILE A 251 -25.18 8.35 -38.00
CA ILE A 251 -24.91 9.62 -37.31
C ILE A 251 -25.86 9.75 -36.10
N ILE A 252 -27.13 9.40 -36.26
CA ILE A 252 -28.12 9.42 -35.18
C ILE A 252 -27.77 8.41 -34.08
N ALA A 253 -27.29 7.21 -34.44
CA ALA A 253 -26.87 6.18 -33.48
C ALA A 253 -25.68 6.65 -32.64
N LYS A 254 -24.71 7.31 -33.26
CA LYS A 254 -23.55 7.85 -32.56
C LYS A 254 -23.91 9.02 -31.63
N ALA A 255 -24.86 9.87 -32.04
CA ALA A 255 -25.29 11.04 -31.28
C ALA A 255 -26.19 10.69 -30.08
N THR A 256 -27.14 9.77 -30.26
CA THR A 256 -28.12 9.38 -29.22
C THR A 256 -27.66 8.19 -28.37
N LYS A 257 -26.59 7.49 -28.79
CA LYS A 257 -26.10 6.23 -28.22
C LYS A 257 -27.15 5.09 -28.22
N LEU A 258 -28.21 5.21 -29.03
CA LEU A 258 -29.16 4.12 -29.24
C LEU A 258 -28.59 3.09 -30.22
N PRO A 259 -28.93 1.79 -30.07
CA PRO A 259 -28.55 0.76 -31.04
C PRO A 259 -29.07 1.09 -32.46
N ILE A 260 -28.26 0.84 -33.49
CA ILE A 260 -28.63 1.07 -34.90
C ILE A 260 -29.91 0.30 -35.28
N GLU A 261 -30.08 -0.90 -34.73
CA GLU A 261 -31.27 -1.74 -34.90
C GLU A 261 -32.53 -1.00 -34.41
N LYS A 262 -32.44 -0.34 -33.25
CA LYS A 262 -33.54 0.43 -32.67
C LYS A 262 -33.89 1.67 -33.50
N ILE A 263 -32.88 2.36 -34.03
CA ILE A 263 -33.09 3.51 -34.92
C ILE A 263 -33.70 3.07 -36.25
N SER A 264 -33.32 1.89 -36.75
CA SER A 264 -33.89 1.30 -37.97
C SER A 264 -35.36 0.90 -37.78
N GLU A 265 -35.71 0.33 -36.63
CA GLU A 265 -37.11 0.09 -36.25
C GLU A 265 -37.93 1.39 -36.21
N LEU A 266 -37.40 2.44 -35.57
CA LEU A 266 -38.07 3.74 -35.50
C LEU A 266 -38.27 4.35 -36.89
N LYS A 267 -37.28 4.24 -37.78
CA LYS A 267 -37.36 4.67 -39.18
C LYS A 267 -38.40 3.91 -40.00
N ASN A 268 -38.58 2.62 -39.73
CA ASN A 268 -39.58 1.79 -40.42
C ASN A 268 -41.01 2.07 -39.94
N ASN A 269 -41.16 2.63 -38.73
CA ASN A 269 -42.44 2.98 -38.12
C ASN A 269 -42.82 4.46 -38.31
N LEU A 270 -42.05 5.21 -39.09
CA LEU A 270 -42.19 6.64 -39.39
C LEU A 270 -42.83 6.86 -40.76
#